data_AF-A0A2G8L8K2-F1
#
_entry.id   AF-A0A2G8L8K2-F1
#
_cell.length_a   1.000
_cell.length_b   1.000
_cell.length_c   1.000
_cell.angle_alpha   90.00
_cell.angle_beta   90.00
_cell.angle_gamma   90.00
#
_symmetry.space_group_name_H-M   'P 1'
#
loop_
_entity.id
_entity.type
_entity.pdbx_description
1 polymer ?
#
loop_
_entity_poly.entity_id
_entity_poly.type
_entity_poly.pdbx_seq_one_letter_code
_entity_poly.pdbx_strand_id
1 'polypeptide(L)'
;MGKEKKKYRSGQATSFITRGAAIRKLQLNLVDFRRLCILKGIYPVQPSDMKKAGRGNKQPKTYFRTKDIQFLSHEPIIWKFRAYKTYKKKLRKAIDKREKGRISQLVRDAPRYKLDHIVKE
;
A
#
# COMPACT_ATOMS: atom_id res chain seq x y z
N MET A 1 24.83 -10.52 -29.95
CA MET A 1 23.37 -10.54 -30.09
C MET A 1 22.74 -10.79 -28.71
N GLY A 2 22.02 -9.82 -28.14
CA GLY A 2 21.41 -10.00 -26.81
C GLY A 2 20.19 -10.93 -26.85
N LYS A 3 20.02 -11.78 -25.83
CA LYS A 3 18.85 -12.68 -25.68
C LYS A 3 17.53 -11.93 -25.86
N GLU A 4 16.58 -12.53 -26.56
CA GLU A 4 15.22 -11.99 -26.72
C GLU A 4 14.57 -11.66 -25.37
N LYS A 5 14.05 -10.44 -25.26
CA LYS A 5 13.41 -9.96 -24.03
C LYS A 5 11.96 -10.45 -24.00
N LYS A 6 11.57 -11.10 -22.89
CA LYS A 6 10.18 -11.50 -22.65
C LYS A 6 9.24 -10.27 -22.69
N LYS A 7 8.08 -10.44 -23.31
CA LYS A 7 7.05 -9.40 -23.44
C LYS A 7 6.68 -8.80 -22.06
N TYR A 8 6.47 -7.49 -22.01
CA TYR A 8 6.10 -6.73 -20.80
C TYR A 8 7.15 -6.67 -19.69
N ARG A 9 8.43 -6.97 -19.99
CA ARG A 9 9.56 -6.82 -19.05
C ARG A 9 10.32 -5.50 -19.20
N SER A 10 9.95 -4.65 -20.16
CA SER A 10 10.58 -3.35 -20.41
C SER A 10 9.55 -2.30 -20.84
N GLY A 11 9.94 -1.02 -20.75
CA GLY A 11 9.15 0.13 -21.18
C GLY A 11 7.95 0.43 -20.28
N GLN A 12 6.89 1.00 -20.85
CA GLN A 12 5.70 1.43 -20.09
C GLN A 12 5.07 0.31 -19.24
N ALA A 13 5.23 -0.96 -19.63
CA ALA A 13 4.71 -2.09 -18.87
C ALA A 13 5.35 -2.29 -17.48
N THR A 14 6.55 -1.74 -17.25
CA THR A 14 7.23 -1.77 -15.95
C THR A 14 7.14 -0.44 -15.21
N SER A 15 6.95 0.67 -15.93
CA SER A 15 6.83 2.02 -15.36
C SER A 15 5.57 2.24 -14.52
N PHE A 16 4.51 1.47 -14.78
CA PHE A 16 3.23 1.59 -14.08
C PHE A 16 2.84 0.31 -13.35
N ILE A 17 2.16 0.48 -12.23
CA ILE A 17 1.61 -0.60 -11.41
C ILE A 17 0.12 -0.34 -11.16
N THR A 18 -0.71 -1.38 -11.27
CA THR A 18 -2.15 -1.25 -10.98
C THR A 18 -2.38 -1.06 -9.47
N ARG A 19 -3.46 -0.37 -9.09
CA ARG A 19 -3.86 -0.19 -7.68
C ARG A 19 -3.83 -1.51 -6.89
N GLY A 20 -4.44 -2.57 -7.43
CA GLY A 20 -4.48 -3.87 -6.77
C GLY A 20 -3.10 -4.53 -6.62
N ALA A 21 -2.17 -4.30 -7.56
CA ALA A 21 -0.80 -4.76 -7.43
C ALA A 21 0.00 -3.92 -6.41
N ALA A 22 -0.22 -2.61 -6.37
CA ALA A 22 0.43 -1.72 -5.40
C ALA A 22 0.02 -2.05 -3.95
N ILE A 23 -1.28 -2.24 -3.70
CA ILE A 23 -1.81 -2.63 -2.38
C ILE A 23 -1.19 -3.94 -1.90
N ARG A 24 -1.12 -4.96 -2.78
CA ARG A 24 -0.50 -6.24 -2.46
C ARG A 24 1.00 -6.11 -2.19
N LYS A 25 1.71 -5.28 -2.97
CA LYS A 25 3.15 -5.04 -2.81
C LYS A 25 3.47 -4.38 -1.46
N LEU A 26 2.67 -3.37 -1.07
CA LEU A 26 2.84 -2.65 0.21
C LEU A 26 2.27 -3.42 1.42
N GLN A 27 1.51 -4.50 1.18
CA GLN A 27 0.82 -5.29 2.21
C GLN A 27 -0.15 -4.46 3.09
N LEU A 28 -0.78 -3.45 2.48
CA LEU A 28 -1.77 -2.58 3.12
C LEU A 28 -3.20 -3.01 2.75
N ASN A 29 -4.19 -2.48 3.46
CA ASN A 29 -5.59 -2.53 3.00
C ASN A 29 -5.89 -1.31 2.11
N LEU A 30 -7.05 -1.30 1.45
CA LEU A 30 -7.41 -0.21 0.53
C LEU A 30 -7.51 1.16 1.23
N VAL A 31 -7.99 1.20 2.48
CA VAL A 31 -8.22 2.43 3.23
C VAL A 31 -6.89 3.06 3.64
N ASP A 32 -5.99 2.26 4.21
CA ASP A 32 -4.65 2.68 4.63
C ASP A 32 -3.78 3.02 3.44
N PHE A 33 -3.90 2.30 2.33
CA PHE A 33 -3.24 2.67 1.07
C PHE A 33 -3.70 4.05 0.58
N ARG A 34 -5.02 4.33 0.58
CA ARG A 34 -5.54 5.64 0.20
C ARG A 34 -5.06 6.75 1.14
N ARG A 35 -5.09 6.52 2.46
CA ARG A 35 -4.58 7.47 3.45
C ARG A 35 -3.10 7.77 3.21
N LEU A 36 -2.29 6.75 3.00
CA LEU A 36 -0.87 6.89 2.70
C LEU A 36 -0.64 7.69 1.42
N CYS A 37 -1.38 7.39 0.36
CA CYS A 37 -1.31 8.12 -0.91
C CYS A 37 -1.67 9.59 -0.75
N ILE A 38 -2.70 9.93 0.04
CA ILE A 38 -3.08 11.33 0.32
C ILE A 38 -1.97 12.03 1.11
N LEU A 39 -1.48 11.39 2.18
CA LEU A 39 -0.44 11.97 3.04
C LEU A 39 0.85 12.26 2.28
N LYS A 40 1.23 11.40 1.33
CA LYS A 40 2.46 11.55 0.53
C LYS A 40 2.25 12.22 -0.83
N GLY A 41 1.03 12.70 -1.12
CA GLY A 41 0.72 13.37 -2.39
C GLY A 41 0.87 12.48 -3.64
N ILE A 42 0.70 11.16 -3.51
CA ILE A 42 0.83 10.21 -4.62
C ILE A 42 -0.55 9.92 -5.21
N TYR A 43 -0.76 10.42 -6.42
CA TYR A 43 -2.02 10.31 -7.14
C TYR A 43 -1.95 9.28 -8.27
N PRO A 44 -3.11 8.73 -8.66
CA PRO A 44 -3.16 7.86 -9.82
C PRO A 44 -2.79 8.60 -11.10
N VAL A 45 -2.17 7.88 -12.03
CA VAL A 45 -1.69 8.39 -13.31
C VAL A 45 -2.31 7.61 -14.45
N GLN A 46 -2.53 8.27 -15.60
CA GLN A 46 -3.00 7.61 -16.81
C GLN A 46 -1.79 7.26 -17.70
N PRO A 47 -1.51 5.97 -17.95
CA PRO A 47 -0.48 5.57 -18.89
C PRO A 47 -0.88 5.96 -20.32
N SER A 48 0.07 6.43 -21.13
CA SER A 48 -0.18 6.75 -22.55
C SER A 48 -0.69 5.53 -23.32
N ASP A 49 -0.14 4.34 -23.02
CA ASP A 49 -0.59 3.07 -23.59
C ASP A 49 -1.23 2.16 -22.51
N MET A 50 -2.53 2.33 -22.24
CA MET A 50 -3.25 1.52 -21.24
C MET A 50 -3.15 0.00 -21.51
N LYS A 51 -3.18 -0.42 -22.77
CA LYS A 51 -3.06 -1.85 -23.15
C LYS A 51 -1.70 -2.42 -22.77
N LYS A 52 -0.60 -1.68 -22.97
CA LYS A 52 0.76 -2.13 -22.63
C LYS A 52 0.95 -2.16 -21.11
N ALA A 53 0.49 -1.13 -20.41
CA ALA A 53 0.52 -1.07 -18.94
C ALA A 53 -0.35 -2.17 -18.28
N GLY A 54 -1.50 -2.50 -18.88
CA GLY A 54 -2.39 -3.58 -18.47
C GLY A 54 -1.94 -4.99 -18.89
N ARG A 55 -0.75 -5.16 -19.48
CA ARG A 55 -0.25 -6.43 -20.04
C ARG A 55 -1.22 -7.11 -21.00
N GLY A 56 -1.91 -6.32 -21.82
CA GLY A 56 -2.92 -6.77 -22.78
C GLY A 56 -4.37 -6.71 -22.27
N ASN A 57 -4.58 -6.47 -20.97
CA ASN A 57 -5.92 -6.29 -20.43
C ASN A 57 -6.47 -4.89 -20.78
N LYS A 58 -7.66 -4.84 -21.38
CA LYS A 58 -8.35 -3.61 -21.83
C LYS A 58 -9.27 -3.00 -20.77
N GLN A 59 -9.51 -3.68 -19.64
CA GLN A 59 -10.39 -3.17 -18.59
C GLN A 59 -9.84 -1.87 -17.99
N PRO A 60 -10.71 -0.89 -17.68
CA PRO A 60 -10.30 0.34 -17.02
C PRO A 60 -9.73 0.03 -15.64
N LYS A 61 -8.48 0.43 -15.41
CA LYS A 61 -7.78 0.24 -14.14
C LYS A 61 -7.11 1.53 -13.73
N THR A 62 -7.04 1.74 -12.42
CA THR A 62 -6.24 2.82 -11.82
C THR A 62 -4.78 2.39 -11.76
N TYR A 63 -3.89 3.20 -12.31
CA TYR A 63 -2.45 2.98 -12.30
C TYR A 63 -1.74 4.01 -11.42
N PHE A 64 -0.61 3.59 -10.87
CA PHE A 64 0.36 4.43 -10.16
C PHE A 64 1.72 4.26 -10.83
N ARG A 65 2.62 5.23 -10.68
CA ARG A 65 4.01 5.04 -11.12
C ARG A 65 4.71 4.05 -10.20
N THR A 66 5.45 3.12 -10.78
CA THR A 66 6.17 2.10 -10.02
C THR A 66 7.22 2.71 -9.08
N LYS A 67 7.86 3.82 -9.49
CA LYS A 67 8.83 4.56 -8.68
C LYS A 67 8.19 5.14 -7.41
N ASP A 68 7.02 5.77 -7.54
CA ASP A 68 6.28 6.35 -6.41
C ASP A 68 5.87 5.25 -5.39
N ILE A 69 5.41 4.09 -5.88
CA ILE A 69 5.11 2.95 -5.01
C ILE A 69 6.36 2.36 -4.36
N GLN A 70 7.51 2.40 -5.04
CA GLN A 70 8.79 1.96 -4.46
C GLN A 70 9.23 2.92 -3.36
N PHE A 71 9.10 4.23 -3.57
CA PHE A 71 9.34 5.25 -2.54
C PHE A 71 8.47 5.01 -1.31
N LEU A 72 7.15 4.82 -1.52
CA LEU A 72 6.23 4.47 -0.43
C LEU A 72 6.66 3.23 0.36
N SER A 73 7.31 2.24 -0.28
CA SER A 73 7.72 1.01 0.40
C SER A 73 8.75 1.25 1.52
N HIS A 74 9.45 2.39 1.50
CA HIS A 74 10.44 2.77 2.50
C HIS A 74 9.85 3.68 3.59
N GLU A 75 8.58 4.07 3.48
CA GLU A 75 7.93 4.97 4.44
C GLU A 75 7.76 4.32 5.82
N PRO A 76 8.22 4.98 6.91
CA PRO A 76 8.13 4.43 8.26
C PRO A 76 6.69 4.24 8.74
N ILE A 77 5.75 5.04 8.23
CA ILE A 77 4.33 4.97 8.61
C ILE A 77 3.67 3.63 8.23
N ILE A 78 4.19 2.93 7.20
CA ILE A 78 3.69 1.60 6.80
C ILE A 78 3.81 0.60 7.95
N TRP A 79 4.90 0.64 8.71
CA TRP A 79 5.10 -0.25 9.85
C TRP A 79 4.06 -0.03 10.93
N LYS A 80 3.64 1.23 11.15
CA LYS A 80 2.59 1.57 12.10
C LYS A 80 1.21 1.07 11.64
N PHE A 81 0.88 1.18 10.35
CA PHE A 81 -0.36 0.60 9.82
C PHE A 81 -0.39 -0.92 9.98
N ARG A 82 0.73 -1.61 9.72
CA ARG A 82 0.85 -3.06 9.94
C ARG A 82 0.70 -3.44 11.41
N ALA A 83 1.33 -2.70 12.32
CA ALA A 83 1.17 -2.89 13.76
C ALA A 83 -0.29 -2.70 14.20
N TYR A 84 -0.95 -1.67 13.68
CA TYR A 84 -2.37 -1.40 13.96
C TYR A 84 -3.30 -2.52 13.47
N LYS A 85 -3.02 -3.10 12.30
CA LYS A 85 -3.76 -4.26 11.80
C LYS A 85 -3.66 -5.46 12.74
N THR A 86 -2.46 -5.75 13.24
CA THR A 86 -2.22 -6.83 14.21
C THR A 86 -2.90 -6.53 15.55
N TYR A 87 -2.81 -5.28 16.02
CA TYR A 87 -3.51 -4.81 17.21
C TYR A 87 -5.02 -5.05 17.10
N LYS A 88 -5.65 -4.66 15.98
CA LYS A 88 -7.09 -4.87 15.74
C LYS A 88 -7.47 -6.35 15.80
N LYS A 89 -6.63 -7.25 15.25
CA LYS A 89 -6.86 -8.70 15.32
C LYS A 89 -6.77 -9.22 16.77
N LYS A 90 -5.78 -8.76 17.54
CA LYS A 90 -5.63 -9.13 18.96
C LYS A 90 -6.80 -8.62 19.80
N LEU A 91 -7.22 -7.38 19.58
CA LEU A 91 -8.35 -6.76 20.26
C LEU A 91 -9.65 -7.52 19.97
N ARG A 92 -9.91 -7.83 18.69
CA ARG A 92 -11.10 -8.61 18.31
C ARG A 92 -11.12 -9.96 19.01
N LYS A 93 -9.99 -10.69 19.02
CA LYS A 93 -9.87 -11.98 19.72
C LYS A 93 -10.13 -11.86 21.24
N ALA A 94 -9.65 -10.80 21.88
CA ALA A 94 -9.88 -10.58 23.32
C ALA A 94 -11.35 -10.23 23.62
N ILE A 95 -12.00 -9.45 22.75
CA ILE A 95 -13.43 -9.14 22.82
C ILE A 95 -14.26 -10.41 22.67
N ASP A 96 -13.98 -11.22 21.65
CA ASP A 96 -14.71 -12.46 21.38
C ASP A 96 -14.60 -13.45 22.56
N LYS A 97 -13.46 -13.44 23.28
CA LYS A 97 -13.23 -14.21 24.51
C LYS A 97 -13.75 -13.57 25.80
N ARG A 98 -14.24 -12.33 25.74
CA ARG A 98 -14.72 -11.54 26.90
C ARG A 98 -13.65 -11.29 27.99
N GLU A 99 -12.37 -11.26 27.62
CA GLU A 99 -11.25 -11.04 28.54
C GLU A 99 -11.08 -9.54 28.88
N LYS A 100 -11.91 -9.01 29.80
CA LYS A 100 -11.95 -7.56 30.15
C LYS A 100 -10.58 -6.96 30.47
N GLY A 101 -9.76 -7.64 31.29
CA GLY A 101 -8.43 -7.14 31.68
C GLY A 101 -7.48 -6.98 30.49
N ARG A 102 -7.48 -7.97 29.57
CA ARG A 102 -6.65 -7.94 28.36
C ARG A 102 -7.11 -6.87 27.37
N ILE A 103 -8.42 -6.66 27.26
CA ILE A 103 -8.99 -5.57 26.45
C ILE A 103 -8.48 -4.22 26.97
N SER A 104 -8.59 -3.96 28.28
CA SER A 104 -8.13 -2.71 28.88
C SER A 104 -6.63 -2.46 28.66
N GLN A 105 -5.81 -3.51 28.75
CA GLN A 105 -4.38 -3.41 28.46
C GLN A 105 -4.12 -3.09 26.99
N LEU A 106 -4.75 -3.83 26.06
CA LEU A 106 -4.60 -3.60 24.62
C LEU A 106 -5.02 -2.17 24.23
N VAL A 107 -6.12 -1.66 24.80
CA VAL A 107 -6.58 -0.29 24.51
C VAL A 107 -5.57 0.76 24.96
N ARG A 108 -4.91 0.57 26.12
CA ARG A 108 -3.83 1.45 26.58
C ARG A 108 -2.62 1.40 25.64
N ASP A 109 -2.28 0.21 25.16
CA ASP A 109 -1.10 -0.02 24.29
C ASP A 109 -1.41 0.19 22.80
N ALA A 110 -2.52 0.87 22.46
CA ALA A 110 -2.94 1.07 21.09
C ALA A 110 -1.85 1.79 20.27
N PRO A 111 -1.38 1.21 19.15
CA PRO A 111 -0.31 1.81 18.37
C PRO A 111 -0.80 3.10 17.71
N ARG A 112 -0.14 4.21 18.05
CA ARG A 112 -0.35 5.53 17.42
C ARG A 112 0.78 5.83 16.43
N TYR A 113 0.45 6.56 15.39
CA TYR A 113 1.43 7.14 14.46
C TYR A 113 1.30 8.65 14.51
N LYS A 114 2.44 9.34 14.44
CA LYS A 114 2.50 10.80 14.32
C LYS A 114 2.72 11.17 12.86
N LEU A 115 2.23 12.32 12.44
CA LEU A 115 2.35 12.81 11.05
C LEU A 115 3.52 13.79 10.86
N ASP A 116 4.26 14.10 11.93
CA ASP A 116 5.29 15.15 11.95
C ASP A 116 6.38 14.96 10.88
N HIS A 117 6.71 13.71 10.55
CA HIS A 117 7.74 13.35 9.58
C HIS A 117 7.28 13.53 8.11
N ILE A 118 5.98 13.68 7.87
CA ILE A 118 5.42 13.84 6.52
C ILE A 118 5.26 15.33 6.18
N VAL A 119 5.01 16.18 7.17
CA VAL A 119 4.74 17.62 6.97
C VAL A 119 6.03 18.44 6.82
N LYS A 120 7.16 17.95 7.34
CA LYS A 120 8.46 18.63 7.29
C LYS A 120 9.32 18.29 6.06
N GLU A 121 8.87 17.37 5.23
CA GLU A 121 9.58 16.87 4.04
C GLU A 121 9.30 17.73 2.79
#